data_AF-A0A835TXQ2-F1
#
_entry.id   AF-A0A835TXQ2-F1
#
_cell.length_a   1.000
_cell.length_b   1.000
_cell.length_c   1.000
_cell.angle_alpha   90.00
_cell.angle_beta   90.00
_cell.angle_gamma   90.00
#
_symmetry.space_group_name_H-M   'P 1'
#
loop_
_entity.id
_entity.type
_entity.pdbx_description
1 polymer ?
#
loop_
_entity_poly.entity_id
_entity_poly.type
_entity_poly.pdbx_seq_one_letter_code
_entity_poly.pdbx_strand_id
1 'polypeptide(L)'
;MPGIDKMNNLVTPVVGFIEDTFQVTPNPDEVSEVFVVPLEYFVKPLNYKALSYETSSGYLTRMHCFTYDDPEHKRSFKIWGLTAHFAVFLALVIFGERPTFEVDYDLDNLMSSSENYFINLYASIYERKKSQVAVGSFLVVSFHVKMDI
;
A
#
# COMPACT_ATOMS: atom_id res chain seq x y z
N MET A 1 4.84 7.71 -3.18
CA MET A 1 5.63 6.91 -4.14
C MET A 1 4.69 6.05 -4.97
N PRO A 2 4.82 5.98 -6.32
CA PRO A 2 4.08 5.03 -7.14
C PRO A 2 4.43 3.57 -6.79
N GLY A 3 3.52 2.64 -7.07
CA GLY A 3 3.71 1.21 -6.88
C GLY A 3 3.43 0.43 -8.16
N ILE A 4 3.75 -0.85 -8.15
CA ILE A 4 3.48 -1.77 -9.26
C ILE A 4 2.56 -2.88 -8.75
N ASP A 5 1.47 -3.16 -9.47
CA ASP A 5 0.59 -4.28 -9.15
C ASP A 5 1.14 -5.64 -9.63
N LYS A 6 0.46 -6.73 -9.25
CA LYS A 6 0.83 -8.08 -9.67
C LYS A 6 0.82 -8.31 -11.19
N MET A 7 0.16 -7.44 -11.95
CA MET A 7 0.04 -7.50 -13.41
C MET A 7 1.07 -6.58 -14.11
N ASN A 8 2.00 -5.99 -13.36
CA ASN A 8 3.00 -5.04 -13.84
C ASN A 8 2.37 -3.74 -14.41
N ASN A 9 1.27 -3.27 -13.83
CA ASN A 9 0.71 -1.96 -14.07
C ASN A 9 1.24 -0.95 -13.06
N LEU A 10 1.39 0.30 -13.51
CA LEU A 10 1.76 1.43 -12.66
C LEU A 10 0.55 1.93 -11.87
N VAL A 11 0.66 1.97 -10.54
CA VAL A 11 -0.34 2.50 -9.63
C VAL A 11 0.22 3.75 -8.97
N THR A 12 -0.47 4.88 -9.10
CA THR A 12 -0.06 6.14 -8.46
C THR A 12 -1.03 6.44 -7.31
N PRO A 13 -0.62 6.30 -6.04
CA PRO A 13 -1.48 6.63 -4.92
C PRO A 13 -1.66 8.15 -4.83
N VAL A 14 -2.88 8.59 -4.49
CA VAL A 14 -3.22 9.97 -4.21
C VAL A 14 -3.72 10.05 -2.78
N VAL A 15 -3.23 11.02 -2.01
CA VAL A 15 -3.68 11.28 -0.64
C VAL A 15 -4.66 12.45 -0.66
N GLY A 16 -5.84 12.24 -0.08
CA GLY A 16 -6.88 13.26 0.03
C GLY A 16 -7.25 13.49 1.49
N PHE A 17 -7.54 14.75 1.83
CA PHE A 17 -8.14 15.10 3.10
C PHE A 17 -9.66 15.02 2.95
N ILE A 18 -10.33 14.43 3.94
CA ILE A 18 -11.78 14.24 3.95
C ILE A 18 -12.33 15.07 5.11
N GLU A 19 -13.39 15.85 4.85
CA GLU A 19 -14.04 16.63 5.89
C GLU A 19 -14.80 15.72 6.86
N ASP A 20 -14.81 16.08 8.15
CA ASP A 20 -15.53 15.33 9.19
C ASP A 20 -17.04 15.21 8.92
N THR A 21 -17.60 16.17 8.17
CA THR A 21 -19.01 16.18 7.78
C THR A 21 -19.34 15.21 6.65
N PHE A 22 -18.34 14.60 6.00
CA PHE A 22 -18.54 13.68 4.89
C PHE A 22 -19.23 12.39 5.34
N GLN A 23 -20.34 12.06 4.67
CA GLN A 23 -21.09 10.82 4.88
C GLN A 23 -20.86 9.86 3.71
N VAL A 24 -20.35 8.66 3.99
CA VAL A 24 -20.08 7.67 2.94
C VAL A 24 -21.38 6.95 2.56
N THR A 25 -21.66 6.85 1.27
CA THR A 25 -22.75 6.02 0.73
C THR A 25 -22.14 5.02 -0.24
N PRO A 26 -21.88 3.77 0.17
CA PRO A 26 -21.24 2.79 -0.70
C PRO A 26 -22.18 2.35 -1.82
N ASN A 27 -21.62 2.16 -3.02
CA ASN A 27 -22.32 1.47 -4.09
C ASN A 27 -22.32 -0.04 -3.81
N PRO A 28 -23.47 -0.67 -3.52
CA PRO A 28 -23.51 -2.09 -3.13
C PRO A 28 -23.10 -3.05 -4.26
N ASP A 29 -23.12 -2.61 -5.53
CA ASP A 29 -22.69 -3.42 -6.66
C ASP A 29 -21.17 -3.64 -6.70
N GLU A 30 -20.40 -2.76 -6.04
CA GLU A 30 -18.94 -2.75 -6.10
C GLU A 30 -18.29 -2.83 -4.72
N VAL A 31 -18.92 -2.24 -3.70
CA VAL A 31 -18.34 -2.06 -2.35
C VAL A 31 -19.19 -2.80 -1.32
N SER A 32 -18.63 -3.87 -0.77
CA SER A 32 -19.30 -4.66 0.27
C SER A 32 -19.32 -3.95 1.62
N GLU A 33 -18.27 -3.19 1.94
CA GLU A 33 -18.09 -2.59 3.26
C GLU A 33 -17.11 -1.42 3.22
N VAL A 34 -17.33 -0.44 4.10
CA VAL A 34 -16.44 0.69 4.33
C VAL A 34 -16.09 0.70 5.82
N PHE A 35 -14.80 0.86 6.13
CA PHE A 35 -14.28 0.93 7.48
C PHE A 35 -13.13 1.93 7.55
N VAL A 36 -12.80 2.36 8.76
CA VAL A 36 -11.68 3.28 9.03
C VAL A 36 -10.69 2.57 9.92
N VAL A 37 -9.40 2.82 9.69
CA VAL A 37 -8.31 2.31 10.53
C VAL A 37 -7.45 3.50 10.93
N PRO A 38 -7.16 3.69 12.23
CA PRO A 38 -6.22 4.73 12.66
C PRO A 38 -4.88 4.54 11.97
N LEU A 39 -4.32 5.62 11.40
CA LEU A 39 -3.07 5.52 10.63
C LEU A 39 -1.91 4.96 11.46
N GLU A 40 -1.86 5.27 12.77
CA GLU A 40 -0.85 4.76 13.70
C GLU A 40 -0.85 3.22 13.77
N TYR A 41 -1.97 2.56 13.47
CA TYR A 41 -2.05 1.11 13.41
C TYR A 41 -1.05 0.49 12.41
N PHE A 42 -0.67 1.23 11.36
CA PHE A 42 0.31 0.78 10.39
C PHE A 42 1.77 0.99 10.83
N VAL A 43 2.00 1.59 12.00
CA VAL A 43 3.33 1.72 12.64
C VAL A 43 3.40 0.82 13.89
N LYS A 44 2.30 0.74 14.64
CA LYS A 44 2.20 -0.02 15.90
C LYS A 44 0.97 -0.97 15.88
N PRO A 45 0.95 -1.97 14.99
CA PRO A 45 -0.19 -2.88 14.87
C PRO A 45 -0.29 -3.82 16.08
N LEU A 46 -1.52 -4.18 16.44
CA LEU A 46 -1.78 -5.24 17.42
C LEU A 46 -1.68 -6.64 16.79
N ASN A 47 -2.12 -6.79 15.53
CA ASN A 47 -2.11 -8.05 14.80
C ASN A 47 -1.49 -7.85 13.42
N TYR A 48 -0.21 -8.21 13.33
CA TYR A 48 0.61 -8.10 12.12
C TYR A 48 1.33 -9.41 11.82
N LYS A 49 1.40 -9.74 10.53
CA LYS A 49 2.22 -10.83 10.00
C LYS A 49 2.96 -10.36 8.75
N ALA A 50 4.19 -10.84 8.62
CA ALA A 50 4.99 -10.71 7.43
C ALA A 50 4.92 -12.01 6.62
N LEU A 51 4.71 -11.89 5.31
CA LEU A 51 4.90 -13.01 4.38
C LEU A 51 6.06 -12.68 3.45
N SER A 52 6.97 -13.62 3.25
CA SER A 52 7.99 -13.48 2.21
C SER A 52 7.32 -13.59 0.85
N TYR A 53 7.55 -12.61 0.00
CA TYR A 53 7.00 -12.54 -1.35
C TYR A 53 8.13 -12.28 -2.34
N GLU A 54 8.23 -13.12 -3.37
CA GLU A 54 9.14 -12.88 -4.48
C GLU A 54 8.43 -12.01 -5.50
N THR A 55 8.96 -10.80 -5.70
CA THR A 55 8.50 -9.92 -6.78
C THR A 55 8.74 -10.57 -8.12
N SER A 56 8.04 -10.11 -9.16
CA SER A 56 8.25 -10.63 -10.51
C SER A 56 9.72 -10.52 -10.93
N SER A 57 10.46 -9.52 -10.44
CA SER A 57 11.89 -9.27 -10.72
C SER A 57 12.86 -10.18 -9.97
N GLY A 58 12.36 -11.12 -9.16
CA GLY A 58 13.19 -12.03 -8.37
C GLY A 58 13.71 -11.41 -7.07
N TYR A 59 13.30 -10.19 -6.72
CA TYR A 59 13.60 -9.62 -5.40
C TYR A 59 12.65 -10.19 -4.36
N LEU A 60 13.21 -10.73 -3.29
CA LEU A 60 12.47 -11.14 -2.12
C LEU A 60 12.14 -9.89 -1.29
N THR A 61 10.86 -9.61 -1.09
CA THR A 61 10.36 -8.50 -0.28
C THR A 61 9.37 -9.02 0.75
N ARG A 62 9.11 -8.19 1.77
CA ARG A 62 8.13 -8.48 2.80
C ARG A 62 6.76 -7.96 2.39
N MET A 63 5.81 -8.87 2.24
CA MET A 63 4.40 -8.52 2.16
C MET A 63 3.83 -8.34 3.56
N HIS A 64 3.43 -7.10 3.87
CA HIS A 64 2.80 -6.74 5.12
C HIS A 64 1.32 -7.19 5.14
N CYS A 65 0.92 -7.90 6.19
CA CYS A 65 -0.45 -8.34 6.41
C CYS A 65 -0.91 -7.89 7.81
N PHE A 66 -1.87 -6.98 7.85
CA PHE A 66 -2.47 -6.46 9.08
C PHE A 66 -3.87 -7.04 9.24
N THR A 67 -4.26 -7.35 10.47
CA THR A 67 -5.66 -7.60 10.83
C THR A 67 -6.08 -6.51 11.81
N TYR A 68 -7.07 -5.71 11.47
CA TYR A 68 -7.62 -4.67 12.34
C TYR A 68 -8.95 -5.17 12.90
N ASP A 69 -9.03 -5.30 14.22
CA ASP A 69 -10.26 -5.66 14.93
C ASP A 69 -10.97 -4.36 15.32
N ASP A 70 -12.07 -4.06 14.63
CA ASP A 70 -12.92 -2.90 14.88
C ASP A 70 -13.72 -3.13 16.17
N PRO A 71 -13.43 -2.38 17.24
CA PRO A 71 -14.08 -2.58 18.54
C PRO A 71 -15.54 -2.13 18.54
N GLU A 72 -15.92 -1.16 17.69
CA GLU A 72 -17.27 -0.61 17.63
C GLU A 72 -18.21 -1.57 16.91
N HIS A 73 -17.78 -2.09 15.76
CA HIS A 73 -18.60 -2.95 14.90
C HIS A 73 -18.38 -4.44 15.14
N LYS A 74 -17.42 -4.82 16.01
CA LYS A 74 -17.05 -6.22 16.32
C LYS A 74 -16.72 -7.03 15.07
N ARG A 75 -15.98 -6.42 14.14
CA ARG A 75 -15.56 -7.02 12.88
C ARG A 75 -14.04 -6.97 12.74
N SER A 76 -13.49 -7.89 11.98
CA SER A 76 -12.05 -7.97 11.72
C SER A 76 -11.77 -7.77 10.24
N PHE A 77 -10.93 -6.80 9.92
CA PHE A 77 -10.55 -6.45 8.55
C PHE A 77 -9.10 -6.84 8.27
N LYS A 78 -8.86 -7.49 7.13
CA LYS A 78 -7.50 -7.82 6.70
C LYS A 78 -7.02 -6.82 5.65
N ILE A 79 -5.87 -6.20 5.90
CA ILE A 79 -5.24 -5.23 5.02
C ILE A 79 -3.87 -5.78 4.62
N TRP A 80 -3.66 -6.03 3.33
CA TRP A 80 -2.46 -6.69 2.81
C TRP A 80 -2.12 -6.26 1.39
N GLY A 81 -0.96 -6.71 0.89
CA GLY A 81 -0.51 -6.45 -0.48
C GLY A 81 -0.18 -4.98 -0.72
N LEU A 82 -0.49 -4.48 -1.92
CA LEU A 82 -0.14 -3.11 -2.34
C LEU A 82 -0.83 -2.04 -1.48
N THR A 83 -2.05 -2.31 -1.01
CA THR A 83 -2.77 -1.40 -0.10
C THR A 83 -2.03 -1.24 1.23
N ALA A 84 -1.60 -2.34 1.84
CA ALA A 84 -0.82 -2.29 3.09
C ALA A 84 0.53 -1.58 2.88
N HIS A 85 1.19 -1.81 1.74
CA HIS A 85 2.43 -1.13 1.40
C HIS A 85 2.27 0.40 1.36
N PHE A 86 1.23 0.92 0.70
CA PHE A 86 0.96 2.36 0.68
C PHE A 86 0.59 2.92 2.06
N ALA A 87 -0.22 2.20 2.84
CA ALA A 87 -0.60 2.63 4.18
C ALA A 87 0.62 2.75 5.11
N VAL A 88 1.52 1.77 5.09
CA VAL A 88 2.79 1.82 5.85
C VAL A 88 3.66 2.97 5.39
N PHE A 89 3.86 3.14 4.07
CA PHE A 89 4.67 4.24 3.54
C PHE A 89 4.14 5.60 4.00
N LEU A 90 2.82 5.80 3.91
CA LEU A 90 2.18 7.04 4.32
C LEU A 90 2.32 7.29 5.83
N ALA A 91 2.13 6.25 6.64
CA ALA A 91 2.31 6.35 8.09
C ALA A 91 3.77 6.68 8.48
N LEU A 92 4.75 6.08 7.79
CA LEU A 92 6.17 6.41 7.97
C LEU A 92 6.48 7.86 7.63
N VAL A 93 5.93 8.38 6.52
CA VAL A 93 6.11 9.77 6.12
C VAL A 93 5.49 10.74 7.13
N ILE A 94 4.30 10.42 7.65
CA ILE A 94 3.56 11.31 8.56
C ILE A 94 4.15 11.30 9.96
N PHE A 95 4.41 10.12 10.53
CA PHE A 95 4.85 10.01 11.92
C PHE A 95 6.38 10.15 12.05
N GLY A 96 7.16 9.76 11.04
CA GLY A 96 8.62 9.73 11.13
C GLY A 96 9.15 8.76 12.19
N GLU A 97 8.30 7.86 12.70
CA GLU A 97 8.65 6.88 13.73
C GLU A 97 9.07 5.54 13.12
N ARG A 98 9.95 4.82 13.81
CA ARG A 98 10.29 3.44 13.45
C ARG A 98 9.12 2.51 13.84
N PRO A 99 8.58 1.70 12.91
CA PRO A 99 7.52 0.75 13.24
C PRO A 99 7.96 -0.31 14.25
N THR A 100 7.00 -0.94 14.92
CA THR A 100 7.25 -2.06 15.84
C THR A 100 7.54 -3.39 15.12
N PHE A 101 7.62 -3.34 13.79
CA PHE A 101 7.95 -4.44 12.91
C PHE A 101 9.01 -4.00 11.90
N GLU A 102 9.70 -4.98 11.32
CA GLU A 102 10.72 -4.71 10.30
C GLU A 102 10.11 -4.28 8.97
N VAL A 103 10.73 -3.28 8.34
CA VAL A 103 10.36 -2.75 7.03
C VAL A 103 11.55 -2.75 6.08
N ASP A 104 11.26 -2.83 4.77
CA ASP A 104 12.27 -2.80 3.71
C ASP A 104 12.71 -1.36 3.34
N TYR A 105 12.29 -0.35 4.12
CA TYR A 105 12.58 1.07 3.88
C TYR A 105 13.85 1.52 4.61
N ASP A 106 14.67 2.35 3.95
CA ASP A 106 15.68 3.15 4.63
C ASP A 106 14.97 4.33 5.31
N LEU A 107 14.77 4.23 6.62
CA LEU A 107 14.04 5.24 7.41
C LEU A 107 14.80 6.56 7.54
N ASP A 108 16.13 6.55 7.37
CA ASP A 108 16.95 7.75 7.47
C ASP A 108 16.93 8.54 6.13
N ASN A 109 16.65 7.86 5.01
CA ASN A 109 16.51 8.46 3.67
C ASN A 109 15.24 7.99 2.93
N LEU A 110 14.09 8.01 3.62
CA LEU A 110 12.86 7.35 3.17
C LEU A 110 12.44 7.74 1.74
N MET A 111 12.41 9.04 1.43
CA MET A 111 11.92 9.52 0.15
C MET A 111 12.84 9.11 -1.01
N SER A 112 14.13 9.43 -0.91
CA SER A 112 15.10 9.15 -1.97
C SER A 112 15.35 7.66 -2.18
N SER A 113 15.40 6.87 -1.09
CA SER A 113 15.58 5.42 -1.19
C SER A 113 14.38 4.76 -1.88
N SER A 114 13.17 5.21 -1.56
CA SER A 114 11.91 4.73 -2.14
C SER A 114 11.79 5.11 -3.62
N GLU A 115 12.15 6.34 -4.00
CA GLU A 115 12.20 6.76 -5.41
C GLU A 115 13.17 5.91 -6.22
N ASN A 116 14.39 5.71 -5.71
CA ASN A 116 15.40 4.88 -6.37
C ASN A 116 14.94 3.43 -6.50
N TYR A 117 14.38 2.86 -5.44
CA TYR A 117 13.81 1.52 -5.46
C TYR A 117 12.75 1.39 -6.57
N PHE A 118 11.83 2.35 -6.63
CA PHE A 118 10.77 2.35 -7.64
C PHE A 118 11.32 2.47 -9.07
N ILE A 119 12.25 3.38 -9.33
CA ILE A 119 12.87 3.54 -10.66
C ILE A 119 13.58 2.25 -11.10
N ASN A 120 14.33 1.63 -10.19
CA ASN A 120 15.02 0.36 -10.46
C ASN A 120 14.03 -0.77 -10.74
N LEU A 121 12.95 -0.87 -9.94
CA LEU A 121 11.89 -1.85 -10.15
C LEU A 121 11.21 -1.65 -11.51
N TYR A 122 10.84 -0.41 -11.84
CA TYR A 122 10.20 -0.07 -13.11
C TYR A 122 11.10 -0.41 -14.31
N ALA A 123 12.38 -0.04 -14.26
CA ALA A 123 13.36 -0.37 -15.29
C ALA A 123 13.48 -1.90 -15.48
N SER A 124 13.53 -2.67 -14.38
CA SER A 124 13.61 -4.14 -14.43
C SER A 124 12.39 -4.79 -15.10
N ILE A 125 11.20 -4.20 -14.94
CA ILE A 125 9.96 -4.67 -15.56
C ILE A 125 9.95 -4.30 -17.03
N TYR A 126 10.35 -3.07 -17.36
CA TYR A 126 10.44 -2.58 -18.73
C TYR A 126 11.39 -3.44 -19.57
N GLU A 127 12.60 -3.72 -19.07
CA GLU A 127 13.57 -4.57 -19.77
C GLU A 127 13.06 -6.01 -19.97
N ARG A 128 12.32 -6.56 -18.99
CA ARG A 128 11.68 -7.88 -19.13
C ARG A 128 10.55 -7.88 -20.14
N LYS A 129 9.69 -6.86 -20.17
CA LYS A 129 8.64 -6.70 -21.20
C LYS A 129 9.25 -6.53 -22.59
N LYS A 130 10.31 -5.73 -22.72
CA LYS A 130 11.07 -5.56 -23.97
C LYS A 130 11.64 -6.90 -24.47
N SER A 131 12.10 -7.73 -23.54
CA SER A 131 12.58 -9.08 -23.83
C SER A 131 11.46 -10.10 -24.17
N GLN A 132 10.18 -9.76 -23.91
CA GLN A 132 9.00 -10.64 -24.09
C GLN A 132 8.03 -10.23 -25.22
N VAL A 133 8.27 -9.11 -25.93
CA VAL A 133 7.63 -8.64 -27.20
C VAL A 133 6.20 -8.02 -27.10
N ALA A 134 6.05 -6.84 -27.76
CA ALA A 134 4.86 -6.13 -28.29
C ALA A 134 3.54 -5.99 -27.47
N VAL A 135 3.00 -4.75 -27.53
CA VAL A 135 1.65 -4.27 -27.18
C VAL A 135 1.38 -4.04 -25.68
N GLY A 136 1.20 -2.77 -25.31
CA GLY A 136 0.85 -2.33 -23.96
C GLY A 136 -0.54 -1.69 -23.92
N SER A 137 -1.32 -2.06 -22.91
CA SER A 137 -2.54 -1.37 -22.48
C SER A 137 -2.32 -0.87 -21.05
N PHE A 138 -2.74 0.38 -20.77
CA PHE A 138 -2.69 0.98 -19.44
C PHE A 138 -4.03 0.79 -18.71
N LEU A 139 -3.97 0.48 -17.42
CA LEU A 139 -5.14 0.46 -16.52
C LEU A 139 -4.88 1.40 -15.35
N VAL A 140 -5.82 2.30 -15.06
CA VAL A 140 -5.81 3.17 -13.89
C VAL A 140 -6.70 2.54 -12.82
N VAL A 141 -6.18 2.30 -11.62
CA VAL A 141 -6.95 1.85 -10.46
C VAL A 141 -6.88 2.93 -9.38
N SER A 142 -8.04 3.45 -8.95
CA SER A 142 -8.15 4.36 -7.81
C SER A 142 -8.48 3.59 -6.54
N PHE A 143 -7.77 3.89 -5.44
CA PHE A 143 -8.10 3.43 -4.10
C PHE A 143 -8.45 4.66 -3.25
N HIS A 144 -9.57 4.62 -2.54
CA HIS A 144 -9.92 5.62 -1.53
C HIS A 144 -9.64 5.04 -0.15
N VAL A 145 -8.73 5.67 0.59
CA VAL A 145 -8.48 5.38 2.01
C VAL A 145 -9.00 6.58 2.80
N LYS A 146 -9.97 6.37 3.70
CA LYS A 146 -10.45 7.40 4.62
C LYS A 146 -9.43 7.53 5.77
N MET A 147 -8.98 8.75 6.03
CA MET A 147 -8.01 9.07 7.08
C MET A 147 -8.59 10.18 7.95
N ASP A 148 -8.74 9.91 9.24
CA ASP A 148 -9.04 10.92 10.26
C ASP A 148 -7.69 11.28 10.93
N ILE A 149 -7.33 12.58 10.95
CA ILE A 149 -6.10 13.13 11.57
C ILE A 149 -6.49 13.82 12.88
#